data_AF-A0A7W1P4B4-F1
#
_entry.id   AF-A0A7W1P4B4-F1
#
_cell.length_a   1.000
_cell.length_b   1.000
_cell.length_c   1.000
_cell.angle_alpha   90.00
_cell.angle_beta   90.00
_cell.angle_gamma   90.00
#
_symmetry.space_group_name_H-M   'P 1'
#
loop_
_entity.id
_entity.type
_entity.pdbx_description
1 polymer ?
#
loop_
_entity_poly.entity_id
_entity_poly.type
_entity_poly.pdbx_seq_one_letter_code
_entity_poly.pdbx_strand_id
1 'polypeptide(L)'
;MSVITVPAGTEAAPLTDGYRYDLKNDLSVHALAVTPTNKRAAVDSVIFELDGLVIRTDNAAPFSVTSGLSGSYTTWKPAVGSHVLVATPYSQTGGGGRAGTPISVKFTVVDSSTPTPTPTPTPTP
;
A
#
# COMPACT_ATOMS: atom_id res chain seq x y z
N MET A 1 12.18 -7.31 2.45
CA MET A 1 11.05 -6.94 1.56
C MET A 1 10.84 -5.44 1.74
N SER A 2 10.40 -4.72 0.71
CA SER A 2 10.14 -3.28 0.80
C SER A 2 8.79 -2.97 0.16
N VAL A 3 8.02 -2.04 0.74
CA VAL A 3 6.80 -1.50 0.15
C VAL A 3 7.14 -0.20 -0.56
N ILE A 4 6.80 -0.09 -1.84
CA ILE A 4 7.04 1.11 -2.66
C ILE A 4 5.73 1.70 -3.16
N THR A 5 5.64 3.02 -3.21
CA THR A 5 4.59 3.78 -3.89
C THR A 5 5.06 4.30 -5.24
N VAL A 6 4.18 4.35 -6.23
CA VAL A 6 4.38 5.15 -7.45
C VAL A 6 3.26 6.20 -7.52
N PRO A 7 3.45 7.40 -6.95
CA PRO A 7 2.59 8.55 -7.20
C PRO A 7 2.69 8.92 -8.68
N ALA A 8 1.58 9.20 -9.36
CA ALA A 8 1.50 9.57 -10.79
C ALA A 8 2.74 10.33 -11.31
N GLY A 9 3.73 9.60 -11.85
CA GLY A 9 5.02 10.20 -12.21
C GLY A 9 6.22 9.26 -12.05
N THR A 10 6.19 8.11 -12.72
CA THR A 10 7.34 7.29 -13.17
C THR A 10 8.40 6.77 -12.18
N GLU A 11 8.53 7.28 -10.95
CA GLU A 11 9.54 6.82 -9.99
C GLU A 11 8.92 6.09 -8.80
N ALA A 12 9.40 4.88 -8.54
CA ALA A 12 9.07 4.13 -7.34
C ALA A 12 9.81 4.74 -6.13
N ALA A 13 9.06 5.28 -5.17
CA ALA A 13 9.58 5.74 -3.90
C ALA A 13 9.18 4.75 -2.78
N PRO A 14 10.02 4.51 -1.75
CA PRO A 14 9.62 3.70 -0.61
C PRO A 14 8.41 4.33 0.11
N LEU A 15 7.39 3.52 0.40
CA LEU A 15 6.32 3.92 1.32
C LEU A 15 6.89 3.85 2.74
N THR A 16 7.08 5.00 3.38
CA THR A 16 7.64 5.11 4.74
C THR A 16 6.59 5.58 5.74
N ASP A 17 6.85 5.35 7.02
CA ASP A 17 5.96 5.82 8.08
C ASP A 17 5.82 7.36 8.05
N GLY A 18 4.57 7.81 8.17
CA GLY A 18 4.22 9.23 8.11
C GLY A 18 4.01 9.76 6.69
N TYR A 19 4.09 8.90 5.67
CA TYR A 19 3.83 9.29 4.28
C TYR A 19 2.43 9.93 4.15
N ARG A 20 2.37 11.09 3.47
CA ARG A 20 1.13 11.81 3.18
C ARG A 20 0.80 11.63 1.70
N TYR A 21 -0.25 10.88 1.42
CA TYR A 21 -0.74 10.64 0.07
C TYR A 21 -1.95 11.53 -0.21
N ASP A 22 -1.91 12.25 -1.33
CA ASP A 22 -3.03 13.07 -1.80
C ASP A 22 -3.78 12.34 -2.92
N LEU A 23 -5.10 12.18 -2.74
CA LEU A 23 -5.99 11.48 -3.69
C LEU A 23 -6.02 12.07 -5.10
N LYS A 24 -5.48 13.29 -5.31
CA LYS A 24 -5.26 13.85 -6.65
C LYS A 24 -4.28 13.06 -7.49
N ASN A 25 -3.41 12.25 -6.88
CA ASN A 25 -2.41 11.46 -7.59
C ASN A 25 -2.85 10.01 -7.70
N ASP A 26 -2.39 9.26 -8.70
CA ASP A 26 -2.55 7.81 -8.69
C ASP A 26 -1.56 7.15 -7.73
N LEU A 27 -1.97 6.15 -6.95
CA LEU A 27 -1.10 5.39 -6.06
C LEU A 27 -1.05 3.91 -6.47
N SER A 28 0.15 3.42 -6.72
CA SER A 28 0.42 1.99 -6.85
C SER A 28 1.33 1.54 -5.73
N VAL A 29 0.96 0.47 -5.03
CA VAL A 29 1.74 -0.07 -3.92
C VAL A 29 2.25 -1.45 -4.27
N HIS A 30 3.57 -1.60 -4.36
CA HIS A 30 4.21 -2.88 -4.65
C HIS A 30 5.03 -3.40 -3.48
N ALA A 31 5.02 -4.72 -3.33
CA ALA A 31 5.80 -5.45 -2.35
C ALA A 31 6.98 -6.15 -3.04
N LEU A 32 8.19 -5.63 -2.87
CA LEU A 32 9.40 -6.21 -3.46
C LEU A 32 10.07 -7.18 -2.49
N ALA A 33 10.06 -8.48 -2.81
CA ALA A 33 10.79 -9.50 -2.08
C ALA A 33 12.27 -9.52 -2.52
N VAL A 34 13.11 -8.69 -1.91
CA VAL A 34 14.57 -8.77 -2.12
C VAL A 34 15.10 -9.97 -1.33
N THR A 35 15.44 -11.06 -2.02
CA THR A 35 16.22 -12.16 -1.45
C THR A 35 17.71 -11.85 -1.57
N PRO A 36 18.48 -11.85 -0.47
CA PRO A 36 19.93 -11.91 -0.55
C PRO A 36 20.31 -13.18 -1.30
N THR A 37 21.27 -13.07 -2.21
CA THR A 37 21.89 -14.14 -2.96
C THR A 37 22.01 -15.41 -2.09
N ASN A 38 21.43 -16.51 -2.59
CA ASN A 38 21.72 -17.92 -2.20
C ASN A 38 20.76 -18.62 -1.22
N LYS A 39 19.61 -18.06 -0.88
CA LYS A 39 18.47 -18.86 -0.38
C LYS A 39 17.15 -18.21 -0.81
N ARG A 40 16.44 -18.85 -1.76
CA ARG A 40 15.04 -18.53 -2.05
C ARG A 40 14.22 -18.82 -0.80
N ALA A 41 13.89 -17.79 0.00
CA ALA A 41 12.53 -17.74 0.51
C ALA A 41 11.68 -17.41 -0.71
N ALA A 42 11.19 -18.45 -1.40
CA ALA A 42 10.25 -18.26 -2.50
C ALA A 42 9.01 -17.63 -1.88
N VAL A 43 8.83 -16.33 -2.11
CA VAL A 43 7.57 -15.66 -1.78
C VAL A 43 6.66 -15.97 -2.95
N ASP A 44 5.64 -16.78 -2.70
CA ASP A 44 4.67 -17.22 -3.71
C ASP A 44 3.33 -16.50 -3.54
N SER A 45 3.11 -15.84 -2.39
CA SER A 45 2.04 -14.87 -2.25
C SER A 45 2.33 -13.78 -1.22
N VAL A 46 1.61 -12.66 -1.30
CA VAL A 46 1.59 -11.58 -0.32
C VAL A 46 0.14 -11.28 0.06
N ILE A 47 -0.14 -11.26 1.36
CA ILE A 47 -1.40 -10.75 1.89
C ILE A 47 -1.21 -9.29 2.26
N PHE A 48 -2.10 -8.44 1.78
CA PHE A 48 -2.17 -7.02 2.14
C PHE A 48 -3.38 -6.79 3.05
N GLU A 49 -3.13 -6.14 4.18
CA GLU A 49 -4.13 -5.74 5.16
C GLU A 49 -4.13 -4.23 5.30
N LEU A 50 -5.30 -3.61 5.29
CA LEU A 50 -5.51 -2.20 5.59
C LEU A 50 -6.30 -2.10 6.89
N ASP A 51 -5.73 -1.45 7.91
CA ASP A 51 -6.35 -1.28 9.22
C ASP A 51 -6.80 -2.60 9.88
N GLY A 52 -6.04 -3.67 9.63
CA GLY A 52 -6.32 -5.02 10.14
C GLY A 52 -7.32 -5.83 9.31
N LEU A 53 -7.85 -5.28 8.21
CA LEU A 53 -8.70 -5.99 7.26
C LEU A 53 -7.90 -6.45 6.05
N VAL A 54 -7.96 -7.74 5.73
CA VAL A 54 -7.39 -8.26 4.47
C VAL A 54 -8.10 -7.61 3.28
N ILE A 55 -7.37 -6.80 2.52
CA ILE A 55 -7.87 -6.15 1.31
C ILE A 55 -7.44 -6.88 0.04
N ARG A 56 -6.35 -7.68 0.11
CA ARG A 56 -5.86 -8.43 -1.05
C ARG A 56 -4.97 -9.60 -0.65
N THR A 57 -5.05 -10.68 -1.43
CA THR A 57 -3.99 -11.68 -1.55
C THR A 57 -3.50 -11.69 -2.98
N ASP A 58 -2.21 -11.52 -3.19
CA ASP A 58 -1.59 -11.53 -4.52
C ASP A 58 -0.60 -12.69 -4.63
N ASN A 59 -0.69 -13.45 -5.72
CA ASN A 59 0.04 -14.70 -5.94
C ASN A 59 1.10 -14.55 -7.05
N ALA A 60 1.17 -13.38 -7.70
CA ALA A 60 2.03 -13.16 -8.84
C ALA A 60 2.92 -11.94 -8.60
N ALA A 61 4.23 -12.15 -8.63
CA ALA A 61 5.18 -11.05 -8.61
C ALA A 61 5.12 -10.26 -9.94
N PRO A 62 5.24 -8.91 -9.94
CA PRO A 62 5.39 -8.05 -8.77
C PRO A 62 4.09 -7.90 -7.98
N PHE A 63 4.14 -8.21 -6.68
CA PHE A 63 2.95 -8.19 -5.81
C PHE A 63 2.44 -6.77 -5.62
N SER A 64 1.13 -6.57 -5.70
CA SER A 64 0.50 -5.25 -5.60
C SER A 64 -0.77 -5.27 -4.75
N VAL A 65 -1.06 -4.14 -4.09
CA VAL A 65 -2.33 -3.91 -3.38
C VAL A 65 -3.52 -3.90 -4.36
N THR A 66 -3.27 -3.59 -5.64
CA THR A 66 -4.28 -3.62 -6.71
C THR A 66 -3.91 -4.62 -7.80
N SER A 67 -4.90 -5.25 -8.46
CA SER A 67 -4.66 -6.07 -9.64
C SER A 67 -4.31 -5.21 -10.85
N GLY A 68 -3.03 -4.97 -11.10
CA GLY A 68 -2.56 -4.58 -12.42
C GLY A 68 -2.01 -5.80 -13.14
N LEU A 69 -2.75 -6.34 -14.12
CA LEU A 69 -2.11 -7.14 -15.18
C LEU A 69 -1.01 -6.26 -15.79
N SER A 70 0.13 -6.90 -16.06
CA SER A 70 1.28 -6.38 -16.84
C SER A 70 0.98 -5.06 -17.59
N GLY A 71 1.43 -3.93 -17.04
CA GLY A 71 1.44 -2.63 -17.74
C GLY A 71 0.34 -1.63 -17.39
N SER A 72 -0.57 -1.91 -16.44
CA SER A 72 -1.55 -0.91 -15.96
C SER A 72 -1.53 -0.77 -14.43
N TYR A 73 -0.96 0.34 -13.98
CA TYR A 73 -1.05 0.82 -12.60
C TYR A 73 -2.53 1.08 -12.27
N THR A 74 -3.19 0.12 -11.62
CA THR A 74 -4.59 0.29 -11.22
C THR A 74 -4.60 1.13 -9.95
N THR A 75 -5.19 2.33 -10.02
CA THR A 75 -5.18 3.30 -8.93
C THR A 75 -5.80 2.74 -7.65
N TRP A 76 -5.03 2.69 -6.57
CA TRP A 76 -5.54 2.44 -5.23
C TRP A 76 -6.02 3.76 -4.61
N LYS A 77 -7.32 3.85 -4.26
CA LYS A 77 -7.91 5.03 -3.58
C LYS A 77 -8.46 4.63 -2.20
N PRO A 78 -7.61 4.53 -1.16
CA PRO A 78 -8.08 4.38 0.22
C PRO A 78 -8.89 5.60 0.65
N ALA A 79 -9.70 5.46 1.71
CA ALA A 79 -10.48 6.57 2.27
C ALA A 79 -9.56 7.69 2.80
N VAL A 80 -10.08 8.91 2.95
CA VAL A 80 -9.36 10.00 3.61
C VAL A 80 -9.20 9.69 5.09
N GLY A 81 -7.98 9.81 5.63
CA GLY A 81 -7.69 9.48 7.02
C GLY A 81 -6.32 8.87 7.25
N SER A 82 -6.05 8.48 8.50
CA SER A 82 -4.84 7.72 8.85
C SER A 82 -5.09 6.23 8.69
N HIS A 83 -4.14 5.56 8.05
CA HIS A 83 -4.22 4.14 7.73
C HIS A 83 -2.93 3.40 8.07
N VAL A 84 -3.05 2.10 8.33
CA VAL A 84 -1.93 1.18 8.47
C VAL A 84 -2.04 0.11 7.39
N LEU A 85 -1.07 0.06 6.48
CA LEU A 85 -0.95 -1.00 5.49
C LEU A 85 0.07 -2.04 5.98
N VAL A 86 -0.34 -3.30 6.04
CA VAL A 86 0.54 -4.43 6.35
C VAL A 86 0.66 -5.32 5.13
N ALA A 87 1.88 -5.66 4.73
CA ALA A 87 2.19 -6.61 3.67
C ALA A 87 2.94 -7.81 4.25
N THR A 88 2.31 -8.98 4.23
CA THR A 88 2.85 -10.23 4.78
C THR A 88 3.19 -11.20 3.66
N PRO A 89 4.47 -11.56 3.45
CA PRO A 89 4.86 -12.55 2.46
C PRO A 89 4.60 -13.98 2.95
N TYR A 90 4.26 -14.87 2.03
CA TYR A 90 3.96 -16.27 2.29
C TYR A 90 4.72 -17.18 1.31
N SER A 91 5.09 -18.37 1.79
CA SER A 91 5.91 -19.32 1.03
C SER A 91 5.12 -20.21 0.07
N GLN A 92 3.79 -20.09 0.02
CA GLN A 92 2.91 -20.76 -0.94
C GLN A 92 1.88 -19.76 -1.45
N THR A 93 1.17 -20.10 -2.51
CA THR A 93 0.06 -19.30 -3.04
C THR A 93 -1.12 -19.24 -2.05
N GLY A 94 -1.96 -18.22 -2.19
CA GLY A 94 -3.19 -18.05 -1.43
C GLY A 94 -2.99 -17.71 0.05
N GLY A 95 -1.84 -17.16 0.43
CA GLY A 95 -1.50 -16.95 1.84
C GLY A 95 -1.10 -18.23 2.58
N GLY A 96 -0.72 -19.28 1.85
CA GLY A 96 -0.37 -20.57 2.43
C GLY A 96 1.09 -20.68 2.88
N GLY A 97 1.39 -21.77 3.58
CA GLY A 97 2.75 -22.11 4.00
C GLY A 97 3.27 -21.20 5.12
N ARG A 98 4.58 -20.94 5.11
CA ARG A 98 5.24 -20.14 6.15
C ARG A 98 5.07 -18.65 5.87
N ALA A 99 4.45 -17.94 6.80
CA ALA A 99 4.50 -16.48 6.84
C ALA A 99 5.94 -15.99 7.06
N GLY A 100 6.39 -15.04 6.25
CA GLY A 100 7.64 -14.32 6.45
C GLY A 100 7.45 -13.09 7.35
N THR A 101 8.48 -12.24 7.42
CA THR A 101 8.41 -11.00 8.20
C THR A 101 7.48 -9.99 7.50
N PRO A 102 6.40 -9.53 8.16
CA PRO A 102 5.52 -8.52 7.60
C PRO A 102 6.21 -7.15 7.57
N ILE A 103 5.79 -6.30 6.64
CA ILE A 103 6.10 -4.87 6.65
C ILE A 103 4.82 -4.14 7.02
N SER A 104 4.90 -3.26 8.00
CA SER A 104 3.82 -2.36 8.37
C SER A 104 4.22 -0.95 8.01
N VAL A 105 3.31 -0.20 7.38
CA VAL A 105 3.52 1.22 7.08
C VAL A 105 2.29 2.02 7.47
N LYS A 106 2.52 3.06 8.27
CA LYS A 106 1.49 4.04 8.62
C LYS A 106 1.54 5.23 7.66
N PHE A 107 0.44 5.51 6.98
CA PHE A 107 0.33 6.63 6.05
C PHE A 107 -0.97 7.40 6.30
N THR A 108 -1.04 8.62 5.76
CA THR A 108 -2.24 9.47 5.85
C THR A 108 -2.69 9.85 4.45
N VAL A 109 -3.97 9.65 4.18
CA VAL A 109 -4.63 10.02 2.94
C VAL A 109 -5.31 11.36 3.14
N VAL A 110 -5.04 12.31 2.26
CA VAL A 110 -5.66 13.63 2.24
C VAL A 110 -6.38 13.84 0.91
N ASP A 111 -7.46 14.61 0.95
CA ASP A 111 -8.13 15.11 -0.25
C ASP A 111 -7.96 16.63 -0.30
N SER A 112 -7.04 17.12 -1.13
CA SER A 112 -6.88 18.57 -1.33
C SER A 112 -7.81 19.13 -2.42
N SER A 113 -8.74 18.33 -2.96
CA SER A 113 -9.78 18.78 -3.89
C SER A 113 -11.05 19.23 -3.16
N THR A 114 -11.28 18.76 -1.94
CA THR A 114 -12.33 19.28 -1.06
C THR A 114 -11.87 20.58 -0.39
N PRO A 115 -12.58 21.71 -0.54
CA PRO A 115 -12.33 22.85 0.33
C PRO A 115 -12.57 22.40 1.77
N THR A 116 -11.62 22.69 2.66
CA THR A 116 -11.81 22.57 4.11
C THR A 116 -13.19 23.14 4.47
N PRO A 117 -14.07 22.43 5.20
CA PRO A 117 -15.28 23.06 5.71
C PRO A 117 -14.81 24.27 6.51
N THR A 118 -15.15 25.47 6.04
CA THR A 118 -14.88 26.70 6.78
C THR A 118 -15.49 26.51 8.16
N PRO A 119 -14.73 26.60 9.27
CA PRO A 119 -15.35 26.55 10.58
C PRO A 119 -16.39 27.67 10.62
N THR A 120 -17.66 27.31 10.82
CA THR A 120 -18.73 28.29 11.01
C THR A 120 -18.27 29.23 12.14
N PRO A 121 -18.11 30.54 11.90
CA PRO A 121 -17.77 31.44 12.98
C PRO A 121 -18.88 31.34 14.03
N THR A 122 -18.52 30.99 15.26
CA THR A 122 -19.42 31.05 16.41
C THR A 122 -20.00 32.47 16.47
N PRO A 123 -21.32 32.67 16.44
CA PRO A 123 -21.88 33.99 16.64
C PRO A 123 -21.54 34.44 18.07
N THR A 124 -20.74 35.49 18.19
CA THR A 124 -20.46 36.13 19.49
C THR A 124 -21.73 36.86 19.95
N PRO A 125 -22.21 36.63 21.19
CA PRO A 125 -23.36 37.33 21.76
C PRO A 125 -23.09 38.81 22.05
#